data_AF-B5AY93-F1
#
_entry.id   AF-B5AY93-F1
#
_cell.length_a   1.000
_cell.length_b   1.000
_cell.length_c   1.000
_cell.angle_alpha   90.00
_cell.angle_beta   90.00
_cell.angle_gamma   90.00
#
_symmetry.space_group_name_H-M   'P 1'
#
loop_
_entity.id
_entity.type
_entity.pdbx_description
1 polymer ?
#
loop_
_entity_poly.entity_id
_entity_poly.type
_entity_poly.pdbx_seq_one_letter_code
_entity_poly.pdbx_strand_id
1 'polypeptide(L)'
;QLCLLQPLGSGGFGSVYKATYHGATVAVKQVKKSSKNRLASRQSFWAELNVAQLQHDNVVRVVAASTCAPASENSLGTIIMEYVGNITLHHVIYGTGHAWRQGEDDEEGCRRKALSMEETVCYSCDIMTGLAFLHSQDIVHLDLKPANVFITEQGVCKIGDFGCSQKLEKGSSQSARVCQQGGTYTHRAPELLKGERVTA
;
A
#
# COMPACT_ATOMS: atom_id res chain seq x y z
N GLN A 1 -0.19 23.51 -4.55
CA GLN A 1 -1.04 23.62 -3.33
C GLN A 1 -1.69 22.28 -3.05
N LEU A 2 -1.79 21.87 -1.78
CA LEU A 2 -2.45 20.65 -1.32
C LEU A 2 -3.83 20.99 -0.73
N CYS A 3 -4.88 20.24 -1.10
CA CYS A 3 -6.23 20.36 -0.54
C CYS A 3 -6.82 18.98 -0.23
N LEU A 4 -7.14 18.71 1.04
CA LEU A 4 -7.76 17.44 1.46
C LEU A 4 -9.25 17.43 1.10
N LEU A 5 -9.76 16.30 0.61
CA LEU A 5 -11.15 16.12 0.22
C LEU A 5 -11.91 15.22 1.21
N GLN A 6 -11.78 13.90 1.07
CA GLN A 6 -12.52 12.92 1.87
C GLN A 6 -11.59 11.85 2.45
N PRO A 7 -11.90 11.29 3.63
CA PRO A 7 -11.15 10.15 4.17
C PRO A 7 -11.34 8.91 3.29
N LEU A 8 -10.26 8.18 3.06
CA LEU A 8 -10.25 6.89 2.35
C LEU A 8 -10.08 5.71 3.32
N GLY A 9 -9.38 5.93 4.44
CA GLY A 9 -9.17 4.90 5.44
C GLY A 9 -8.33 5.39 6.61
N SER A 10 -8.30 4.60 7.67
CA SER A 10 -7.43 4.84 8.82
C SER A 10 -6.94 3.52 9.39
N GLY A 11 -5.74 3.52 9.95
CA GLY A 11 -5.10 2.34 10.52
C GLY A 11 -4.05 2.70 11.56
N GLY A 12 -3.28 1.70 11.99
CA GLY A 12 -2.31 1.84 13.09
C GLY A 12 -1.23 2.90 12.84
N PHE A 13 -0.94 3.22 11.58
CA PHE A 13 0.11 4.17 11.21
C PHE A 13 -0.42 5.56 10.84
N GLY A 14 -1.72 5.74 10.66
CA GLY A 14 -2.25 7.05 10.28
C GLY A 14 -3.59 7.00 9.55
N SER A 15 -3.89 8.10 8.87
CA SER A 15 -5.11 8.28 8.08
C SER A 15 -4.74 8.57 6.63
N VAL A 16 -5.54 8.05 5.70
CA VAL A 16 -5.39 8.29 4.26
C VAL A 16 -6.59 9.07 3.77
N TYR A 17 -6.34 10.08 2.94
CA TYR A 17 -7.35 10.98 2.38
C TYR A 17 -7.20 11.03 0.86
N LYS A 18 -8.33 11.17 0.15
CA LYS A 18 -8.34 11.67 -1.23
C LYS A 18 -8.10 13.18 -1.16
N ALA A 19 -7.29 13.71 -2.05
CA ALA A 19 -6.89 15.11 -2.05
C ALA A 19 -6.57 15.59 -3.47
N THR A 20 -6.33 16.89 -3.62
CA THR A 20 -5.70 17.47 -4.81
C THR A 20 -4.34 18.07 -4.47
N TYR A 21 -3.35 17.86 -5.33
CA TYR A 21 -2.01 18.42 -5.21
C TYR A 21 -1.59 19.01 -6.56
N HIS A 22 -1.41 20.34 -6.59
CA HIS A 22 -1.16 21.10 -7.83
C HIS A 22 -2.19 20.81 -8.94
N GLY A 23 -3.46 20.65 -8.57
CA GLY A 23 -4.57 20.37 -9.49
C GLY A 23 -4.75 18.89 -9.84
N ALA A 24 -3.80 18.02 -9.51
CA ALA A 24 -3.91 16.58 -9.75
C ALA A 24 -4.57 15.87 -8.55
N THR A 25 -5.43 14.88 -8.82
CA THR A 25 -6.01 14.02 -7.78
C THR A 25 -4.94 13.08 -7.21
N VAL A 26 -4.84 13.01 -5.88
CA VAL A 26 -3.82 12.24 -5.15
C VAL A 26 -4.40 11.56 -3.92
N ALA A 27 -3.69 10.55 -3.43
CA ALA A 27 -3.90 9.98 -2.11
C ALA A 27 -2.87 10.57 -1.14
N VAL A 28 -3.31 10.97 0.04
CA VAL A 28 -2.46 11.60 1.05
C VAL A 28 -2.52 10.80 2.34
N LYS A 29 -1.39 10.19 2.71
CA LYS A 29 -1.23 9.46 3.97
C LYS A 29 -0.58 10.38 5.00
N GLN A 30 -1.35 10.73 6.03
CA GLN A 30 -0.86 11.45 7.19
C GLN A 30 -0.47 10.45 8.27
N VAL A 31 0.82 10.35 8.57
CA VAL A 31 1.33 9.43 9.59
C VAL A 31 1.24 10.08 10.95
N LYS A 32 0.51 9.46 11.89
CA LYS A 32 0.34 10.01 13.25
C LYS A 32 1.56 9.71 14.11
N LYS A 33 1.92 10.64 15.00
CA LYS A 33 2.88 10.38 16.08
C LYS A 33 2.21 9.51 17.14
N SER A 34 2.45 8.20 17.11
CA SER A 34 1.99 7.31 18.18
C SER A 34 2.80 7.53 19.45
N SER A 35 2.14 7.86 20.56
CA SER A 35 2.76 7.95 21.88
C SER A 35 3.07 6.56 22.47
N LYS A 36 2.27 5.54 22.12
CA LYS A 36 2.43 4.15 22.60
C LYS A 36 3.54 3.39 21.85
N ASN A 37 3.72 3.64 20.56
CA ASN A 37 4.76 2.99 19.76
C ASN A 37 5.42 3.95 18.75
N ARG A 38 6.20 4.89 19.30
CA ARG A 38 6.86 5.96 18.53
C ARG A 38 7.85 5.42 17.49
N LEU A 39 8.55 4.33 17.80
CA LEU A 39 9.51 3.71 16.89
C LEU A 39 8.79 3.08 15.69
N ALA A 40 7.70 2.35 15.91
CA ALA A 40 6.95 1.74 14.81
C ALA A 40 6.35 2.78 13.85
N SER A 41 5.76 3.88 14.35
CA SER A 41 5.27 4.96 13.48
C SER A 41 6.38 5.61 12.65
N ARG A 42 7.58 5.78 13.23
CA ARG A 42 8.75 6.31 12.52
C ARG A 42 9.26 5.33 11.46
N GLN A 43 9.40 4.06 11.83
CA GLN A 43 9.83 3.01 10.91
C GLN A 43 8.86 2.89 9.74
N SER A 44 7.55 2.91 10.01
CA SER A 44 6.54 2.83 8.96
C SER A 44 6.58 4.03 8.01
N PHE A 45 6.75 5.26 8.53
CA PHE A 45 6.91 6.43 7.68
C PHE A 45 8.12 6.32 6.74
N TRP A 46 9.27 5.89 7.25
CA TRP A 46 10.46 5.72 6.43
C TRP A 46 10.36 4.54 5.46
N ALA A 47 9.68 3.46 5.87
CA ALA A 47 9.41 2.32 5.02
C ALA A 47 8.59 2.71 3.78
N GLU A 48 7.59 3.57 3.93
CA GLU A 48 6.83 4.11 2.78
C GLU A 48 7.72 4.82 1.76
N LEU A 49 8.81 5.44 2.22
CA LEU A 49 9.72 6.19 1.36
C LEU A 49 10.77 5.31 0.68
N ASN A 50 10.81 4.00 0.94
CA ASN A 50 11.68 3.07 0.20
C ASN A 50 11.40 3.12 -1.31
N VAL A 51 10.17 3.44 -1.71
CA VAL A 51 9.74 3.54 -3.11
C VAL A 51 9.66 4.97 -3.64
N ALA A 52 10.16 5.97 -2.89
CA ALA A 52 9.95 7.40 -3.19
C ALA A 52 10.46 7.88 -4.56
N GLN A 53 11.45 7.18 -5.14
CA GLN A 53 12.06 7.51 -6.43
C GLN A 53 11.76 6.45 -7.51
N LEU A 54 10.83 5.54 -7.23
CA LEU A 54 10.48 4.46 -8.15
C LEU A 54 9.26 4.85 -9.00
N GLN A 55 9.28 4.42 -10.26
CA GLN A 55 8.17 4.55 -11.17
C GLN A 55 8.02 3.25 -11.95
N HIS A 56 6.86 2.61 -11.81
CA HIS A 56 6.53 1.37 -12.48
C HIS A 56 5.00 1.24 -12.59
N ASP A 57 4.50 0.63 -13.66
CA ASP A 57 3.06 0.59 -13.94
C ASP A 57 2.27 -0.21 -12.90
N ASN A 58 2.89 -1.21 -12.27
CA ASN A 58 2.27 -2.04 -11.22
C ASN A 58 2.70 -1.68 -9.78
N VAL A 59 3.27 -0.50 -9.55
CA VAL A 59 3.64 -0.01 -8.20
C VAL A 59 3.07 1.39 -7.99
N VAL A 60 2.42 1.62 -6.85
CA VAL A 60 1.89 2.94 -6.49
C VAL A 60 3.03 3.94 -6.36
N ARG A 61 2.99 4.98 -7.19
CA ARG A 61 3.99 6.06 -7.20
C ARG A 61 3.82 7.00 -6.01
N VAL A 62 4.90 7.22 -5.28
CA VAL A 62 5.04 8.35 -4.35
C VAL A 62 5.35 9.61 -5.14
N VAL A 63 4.55 10.65 -4.95
CA VAL A 63 4.68 11.94 -5.63
C VAL A 63 5.55 12.89 -4.82
N ALA A 64 5.34 12.95 -3.51
CA ALA A 64 6.10 13.80 -2.60
C ALA A 64 5.96 13.32 -1.16
N ALA A 65 6.86 13.74 -0.29
CA ALA A 65 6.75 13.52 1.15
C ALA A 65 7.28 14.72 1.93
N SER A 66 6.74 14.91 3.13
CA SER A 66 7.13 15.99 4.04
C SER A 66 7.14 15.49 5.47
N THR A 67 8.19 15.82 6.21
CA THR A 67 8.23 15.67 7.68
C THR A 67 7.76 16.93 8.40
N CYS A 68 7.41 17.99 7.66
CA CYS A 68 6.92 19.25 8.21
C CYS A 68 5.42 19.11 8.48
N ALA A 69 5.09 18.93 9.76
CA ALA A 69 3.73 19.10 10.27
C ALA A 69 3.69 20.36 11.16
N PRO A 70 2.61 21.16 11.11
CA PRO A 70 2.40 22.25 12.07
C PRO A 70 2.57 21.73 13.50
N ALA A 71 3.19 22.51 14.38
CA ALA A 71 3.47 22.08 15.77
C ALA A 71 2.19 21.71 16.56
N SER A 72 1.04 22.21 16.13
CA SER A 72 -0.29 21.90 16.68
C SER A 72 -0.86 20.54 16.24
N GLU A 73 -0.30 19.91 15.20
CA GLU A 73 -0.78 18.63 14.70
C GLU A 73 0.11 17.48 15.18
N ASN A 74 -0.52 16.44 15.74
CA ASN A 74 0.17 15.21 16.19
C ASN A 74 0.55 14.29 15.00
N SER A 75 1.15 14.88 13.97
CA SER A 75 1.59 14.23 12.73
C SER A 75 3.12 14.12 12.69
N LEU A 76 3.61 12.96 12.24
CA LEU A 76 5.02 12.70 12.00
C LEU A 76 5.44 13.23 10.62
N GLY A 77 4.53 13.16 9.67
CA GLY A 77 4.78 13.53 8.29
C GLY A 77 3.61 13.17 7.39
N THR A 78 3.68 13.64 6.17
CA THR A 78 2.68 13.45 5.12
C THR A 78 3.35 12.87 3.89
N ILE A 79 2.73 11.85 3.31
CA ILE A 79 3.16 11.20 2.08
C ILE A 79 2.05 11.41 1.05
N ILE A 80 2.41 11.97 -0.10
CA ILE A 80 1.53 12.21 -1.24
C ILE A 80 1.84 11.16 -2.28
N MET A 81 0.82 10.42 -2.71
CA MET A 81 0.90 9.31 -3.65
C MET A 81 -0.09 9.52 -4.78
N GLU A 82 0.11 8.83 -5.90
CA GLU A 82 -0.94 8.75 -6.91
C GLU A 82 -2.23 8.17 -6.30
N TYR A 83 -3.38 8.67 -6.73
CA TYR A 83 -4.66 8.07 -6.40
C TYR A 83 -5.01 7.04 -7.48
N VAL A 84 -4.95 5.75 -7.12
CA VAL A 84 -5.23 4.65 -8.06
C VAL A 84 -6.73 4.41 -8.25
N GLY A 85 -7.49 4.49 -7.15
CA GLY A 85 -8.90 4.14 -7.12
C GLY A 85 -9.35 3.78 -5.69
N ASN A 86 -10.64 3.55 -5.51
CA ASN A 86 -11.25 3.09 -4.24
C ASN A 86 -11.36 1.56 -4.13
N ILE A 87 -10.72 0.87 -5.06
CA ILE A 87 -11.03 -0.47 -5.47
C ILE A 87 -9.73 -1.27 -5.32
N THR A 88 -9.79 -2.35 -4.55
CA THR A 88 -8.65 -3.23 -4.26
C THR A 88 -9.00 -4.68 -4.57
N LEU A 89 -8.00 -5.53 -4.75
CA LEU A 89 -8.20 -6.95 -5.01
C LEU A 89 -8.99 -7.64 -3.89
N HIS A 90 -8.88 -7.16 -2.65
CA HIS A 90 -9.72 -7.62 -1.53
C HIS A 90 -11.22 -7.43 -1.82
N HIS A 91 -11.61 -6.27 -2.37
CA HIS A 91 -13.00 -6.02 -2.71
C HIS A 91 -13.49 -6.96 -3.81
N VAL A 92 -12.63 -7.30 -4.78
CA VAL A 92 -12.97 -8.21 -5.88
C VAL A 92 -13.13 -9.64 -5.39
N ILE A 93 -12.20 -10.13 -4.57
CA ILE A 93 -12.21 -11.52 -4.09
C ILE A 93 -13.33 -11.75 -3.07
N TYR A 94 -13.53 -10.80 -2.15
CA TYR A 94 -14.44 -10.99 -1.01
C TYR A 94 -15.78 -10.24 -1.12
N GLY A 95 -15.96 -9.41 -2.16
CA GLY A 95 -17.23 -8.71 -2.43
C GLY A 95 -17.57 -7.62 -1.41
N THR A 96 -16.57 -7.00 -0.78
CA THR A 96 -16.79 -6.01 0.30
C THR A 96 -17.04 -4.58 -0.20
N GLY A 97 -17.24 -4.37 -1.50
CA GLY A 97 -17.48 -3.04 -2.09
C GLY A 97 -18.87 -2.95 -2.73
N HIS A 98 -19.69 -2.00 -2.28
CA HIS A 98 -21.07 -1.77 -2.76
C HIS A 98 -21.20 -1.36 -4.24
N ALA A 99 -20.10 -1.17 -4.97
CA ALA A 99 -20.08 -0.50 -6.28
C ALA A 99 -19.28 -1.25 -7.36
N TRP A 100 -18.93 -2.51 -7.16
CA TRP A 100 -18.26 -3.27 -8.21
C TRP A 100 -19.26 -3.69 -9.29
N ARG A 101 -19.29 -2.90 -10.38
CA ARG A 101 -20.06 -3.11 -11.62
C ARG A 101 -21.57 -3.26 -11.37
N GLN A 102 -22.26 -2.16 -11.04
CA GLN A 102 -23.67 -2.05 -11.44
C GLN A 102 -23.69 -1.94 -12.97
N GLY A 103 -23.95 -3.06 -13.64
CA GLY A 103 -24.52 -3.00 -14.99
C GLY A 103 -26.00 -2.65 -14.87
N GLU A 104 -26.55 -1.96 -15.86
CA GLU A 104 -27.97 -1.54 -15.90
C GLU A 104 -28.96 -2.72 -16.04
N ASP A 105 -28.48 -3.98 -16.02
CA ASP A 105 -29.27 -5.19 -16.30
C ASP A 105 -29.45 -6.15 -15.10
N ASP A 106 -29.15 -5.74 -13.86
CA ASP A 106 -29.26 -6.63 -12.69
C ASP A 106 -30.64 -6.51 -11.98
N GLU A 107 -31.70 -6.93 -12.66
CA GLU A 107 -33.04 -7.11 -12.04
C GLU A 107 -33.19 -8.43 -11.25
N GLU A 108 -32.19 -9.31 -11.20
CA GLU A 108 -32.34 -10.61 -10.53
C GLU A 108 -31.09 -10.99 -9.71
N GLY A 109 -31.11 -10.60 -8.43
CA GLY A 109 -30.41 -11.31 -7.36
C GLY A 109 -28.87 -11.28 -7.39
N CYS A 110 -28.31 -10.41 -6.55
CA CYS A 110 -26.91 -10.28 -6.11
C CYS A 110 -26.07 -11.59 -6.10
N ARG A 111 -25.68 -12.10 -7.28
CA ARG A 111 -24.72 -13.19 -7.43
C ARG A 111 -23.34 -12.56 -7.55
N ARG A 112 -22.50 -12.82 -6.55
CA ARG A 112 -21.07 -12.48 -6.57
C ARG A 112 -20.49 -12.93 -7.91
N LYS A 113 -20.11 -12.00 -8.79
CA LYS A 113 -19.39 -12.34 -10.00
C LYS A 113 -17.98 -12.77 -9.59
N ALA A 114 -17.73 -14.08 -9.61
CA ALA A 114 -16.40 -14.61 -9.41
C ALA A 114 -15.45 -14.04 -10.47
N LEU A 115 -14.19 -13.87 -10.10
CA LEU A 115 -13.13 -13.52 -11.06
C LEU A 115 -13.12 -14.53 -12.20
N SER A 116 -13.12 -14.04 -13.44
CA SER A 116 -12.85 -14.90 -14.59
C SER A 116 -11.41 -15.41 -14.55
N MET A 117 -11.14 -16.51 -15.27
CA MET A 117 -9.79 -17.03 -15.41
C MET A 117 -8.86 -15.99 -16.05
N GLU A 118 -9.37 -15.25 -17.03
CA GLU A 118 -8.65 -14.17 -17.70
C GLU A 118 -8.25 -13.06 -16.72
N GLU A 119 -9.20 -12.51 -15.96
CA GLU A 119 -8.91 -11.50 -14.93
C GLU A 119 -7.91 -12.02 -13.89
N THR A 120 -8.05 -13.28 -13.48
CA THR A 120 -7.13 -13.92 -12.53
C THR A 120 -5.69 -13.95 -13.06
N VAL A 121 -5.50 -14.35 -14.32
CA VAL A 121 -4.19 -14.40 -14.96
C VAL A 121 -3.62 -12.98 -15.14
N CYS A 122 -4.42 -12.04 -15.64
CA CYS A 122 -4.00 -10.65 -15.85
C CYS A 122 -3.54 -10.00 -14.53
N TYR A 123 -4.36 -10.09 -13.48
CA TYR A 123 -4.00 -9.52 -12.17
C TYR A 123 -2.77 -10.20 -11.56
N SER A 124 -2.63 -11.52 -11.74
CA SER A 124 -1.43 -12.23 -11.29
C SER A 124 -0.18 -11.74 -12.01
N CYS A 125 -0.24 -11.57 -13.34
CA CYS A 125 0.87 -11.03 -14.13
C CYS A 125 1.28 -9.63 -13.68
N ASP A 126 0.31 -8.73 -13.47
CA ASP A 126 0.57 -7.37 -12.98
C ASP A 126 1.28 -7.38 -11.61
N ILE A 127 0.76 -8.16 -10.66
CA ILE A 127 1.34 -8.27 -9.31
C ILE A 127 2.76 -8.83 -9.39
N MET A 128 2.98 -9.89 -10.18
CA MET A 128 4.30 -10.50 -10.33
C MET A 128 5.30 -9.53 -10.99
N THR A 129 4.85 -8.74 -11.97
CA THR A 129 5.69 -7.73 -12.62
C THR A 129 6.09 -6.63 -11.64
N GLY A 130 5.14 -6.13 -10.84
CA GLY A 130 5.41 -5.16 -9.77
C GLY A 130 6.36 -5.69 -8.70
N LEU A 131 6.17 -6.93 -8.25
CA LEU A 131 7.06 -7.58 -7.27
C LEU A 131 8.46 -7.80 -7.81
N ALA A 132 8.59 -8.31 -9.03
CA ALA A 132 9.88 -8.51 -9.68
C ALA A 132 10.65 -7.19 -9.78
N PHE A 133 9.96 -6.10 -10.15
CA PHE A 133 10.55 -4.77 -10.14
C PHE A 133 11.02 -4.35 -8.74
N LEU A 134 10.19 -4.45 -7.71
CA LEU A 134 10.58 -4.12 -6.33
C LEU A 134 11.80 -4.91 -5.86
N HIS A 135 11.82 -6.21 -6.14
CA HIS A 135 12.92 -7.09 -5.74
C HIS A 135 14.21 -6.76 -6.50
N SER A 136 14.13 -6.32 -7.76
CA SER A 136 15.29 -5.81 -8.52
C SER A 136 15.90 -4.55 -7.89
N GLN A 137 15.12 -3.80 -7.11
CA GLN A 137 15.56 -2.62 -6.35
C GLN A 137 15.95 -2.95 -4.91
N ASP A 138 16.11 -4.24 -4.59
CA ASP A 138 16.39 -4.77 -3.24
C ASP A 138 15.31 -4.37 -2.22
N ILE A 139 14.03 -4.24 -2.62
CA ILE A 139 12.92 -3.87 -1.73
C ILE A 139 11.97 -5.05 -1.55
N VAL A 140 11.72 -5.42 -0.30
CA VAL A 140 10.74 -6.44 0.08
C VAL A 140 9.53 -5.76 0.71
N HIS A 141 8.32 -6.08 0.26
CA HIS A 141 7.09 -5.40 0.70
C HIS A 141 6.66 -5.75 2.13
N LEU A 142 6.82 -7.01 2.54
CA LEU A 142 6.50 -7.54 3.89
C LEU A 142 5.03 -7.43 4.38
N ASP A 143 4.12 -6.93 3.56
CA ASP A 143 2.66 -6.89 3.83
C ASP A 143 1.84 -7.02 2.53
N LEU A 144 2.29 -7.89 1.62
CA LEU A 144 1.54 -8.15 0.40
C LEU A 144 0.29 -8.97 0.72
N LYS A 145 -0.87 -8.41 0.42
CA LYS A 145 -2.20 -9.02 0.61
C LYS A 145 -3.19 -8.36 -0.35
N PRO A 146 -4.37 -8.96 -0.60
CA PRO A 146 -5.36 -8.38 -1.51
C PRO A 146 -5.79 -6.94 -1.17
N ALA A 147 -5.73 -6.54 0.11
CA ALA A 147 -6.09 -5.18 0.53
C ALA A 147 -5.06 -4.11 0.11
N ASN A 148 -3.83 -4.52 -0.19
CA ASN A 148 -2.71 -3.65 -0.57
C ASN A 148 -2.43 -3.69 -2.09
N VAL A 149 -3.28 -4.36 -2.87
CA VAL A 149 -3.26 -4.35 -4.33
C VAL A 149 -4.46 -3.56 -4.82
N PHE A 150 -4.20 -2.39 -5.40
CA PHE A 150 -5.21 -1.49 -5.95
C PHE A 150 -5.45 -1.80 -7.43
N ILE A 151 -6.66 -1.60 -7.90
CA ILE A 151 -7.02 -1.81 -9.31
C ILE A 151 -7.40 -0.46 -9.90
N THR A 152 -6.79 -0.09 -11.03
CA THR A 152 -7.14 1.15 -11.74
C THR A 152 -8.51 1.01 -12.41
N GLU A 153 -9.09 2.13 -12.86
CA GLU A 153 -10.31 2.10 -13.69
C GLU A 153 -10.12 1.31 -15.00
N GLN A 154 -8.89 1.18 -15.48
CA GLN A 154 -8.52 0.42 -16.67
C GLN A 154 -8.27 -1.07 -16.37
N GLY A 155 -8.44 -1.52 -15.13
CA GLY A 155 -8.25 -2.92 -14.74
C GLY A 155 -6.78 -3.33 -14.55
N VAL A 156 -5.87 -2.37 -14.28
CA VAL A 156 -4.46 -2.66 -14.01
C VAL A 156 -4.22 -2.73 -12.51
N CYS A 157 -3.51 -3.78 -12.04
CA CYS A 157 -3.16 -3.91 -10.63
C CYS A 157 -1.89 -3.10 -10.28
N LYS A 158 -1.94 -2.39 -9.15
CA LYS A 158 -0.80 -1.67 -8.55
C LYS A 158 -0.61 -2.06 -7.08
N ILE A 159 0.63 -2.39 -6.71
CA ILE A 159 1.02 -2.70 -5.33
C ILE A 159 1.23 -1.39 -4.55
N GLY A 160 0.61 -1.26 -3.38
CA GLY A 160 0.72 -0.08 -2.51
C GLY A 160 0.79 -0.44 -1.01
N ASP A 161 0.84 0.59 -0.16
CA ASP A 161 1.02 0.48 1.31
C ASP A 161 2.37 -0.16 1.71
N PHE A 162 3.44 0.64 1.58
CA PHE A 162 4.80 0.21 1.84
C PHE A 162 5.23 0.42 3.29
N GLY A 163 4.29 0.69 4.19
CA GLY A 163 4.54 0.99 5.61
C GLY A 163 5.17 -0.14 6.41
N CYS A 164 5.29 -1.34 5.84
CA CYS A 164 6.03 -2.47 6.41
C CYS A 164 7.27 -2.86 5.58
N SER A 165 7.51 -2.19 4.45
CA SER A 165 8.55 -2.59 3.50
C SER A 165 9.97 -2.38 4.06
N GLN A 166 10.91 -3.13 3.49
CA GLN A 166 12.31 -3.07 3.86
C GLN A 166 13.18 -3.05 2.62
N LYS A 167 14.14 -2.12 2.59
CA LYS A 167 15.25 -2.14 1.63
C LYS A 167 16.38 -3.01 2.18
N LEU A 168 16.82 -4.01 1.43
CA LEU A 168 17.90 -4.91 1.79
C LEU A 168 19.25 -4.23 1.52
N GLU A 169 20.11 -4.15 2.53
CA GLU A 169 21.47 -3.66 2.36
C GLU A 169 22.39 -4.81 1.92
N LYS A 170 23.15 -4.58 0.85
CA LYS A 170 24.21 -5.49 0.40
C LYS A 170 25.48 -5.20 1.23
N GLY A 171 25.81 -6.09 2.18
CA GLY A 171 27.14 -6.12 2.81
C GLY A 171 27.25 -5.72 4.29
N SER A 172 26.16 -5.38 4.98
CA SER A 172 26.21 -5.16 6.44
C SER A 172 26.00 -6.48 7.19
N SER A 173 27.09 -7.03 7.77
CA SER A 173 27.07 -8.18 8.70
C SER A 173 26.28 -7.90 9.98
N GLN A 174 25.89 -6.65 10.21
CA GLN A 174 24.77 -6.31 11.06
C GLN A 174 23.50 -6.47 10.23
N SER A 175 23.03 -7.71 10.06
CA SER A 175 21.60 -7.89 9.82
C SER A 175 20.94 -7.28 11.03
N ALA A 176 20.54 -6.01 10.93
CA ALA A 176 19.78 -5.35 11.96
C ALA A 176 18.69 -6.36 12.30
N ARG A 177 18.59 -6.74 13.57
CA ARG A 177 17.40 -7.41 14.08
C ARG A 177 16.27 -6.41 13.84
N VAL A 178 15.78 -6.34 12.61
CA VAL A 178 14.81 -5.35 12.20
C VAL A 178 13.56 -5.72 12.98
N CYS A 179 13.13 -4.77 13.79
CA CYS A 179 11.92 -4.81 14.59
C CYS A 179 10.80 -5.41 13.75
N GLN A 180 10.50 -6.70 13.94
CA GLN A 180 9.51 -7.46 13.16
C GLN A 180 8.06 -7.09 13.49
N GLN A 181 7.82 -5.84 13.86
CA GLN A 181 6.53 -5.30 14.29
C GLN A 181 5.82 -4.64 13.10
N GLY A 182 5.48 -5.43 12.08
CA GLY A 182 4.69 -4.98 10.94
C GLY A 182 4.10 -6.16 10.20
N GLY A 183 3.27 -5.91 9.19
CA GLY A 183 2.71 -6.94 8.32
C GLY A 183 1.53 -7.72 8.91
N THR A 184 0.77 -8.32 8.00
CA THR A 184 -0.43 -9.09 8.34
C THR A 184 -0.05 -10.53 8.64
N TYR A 185 -0.28 -10.95 9.89
CA TYR A 185 0.11 -12.27 10.40
C TYR A 185 -0.30 -13.43 9.49
N THR A 186 -1.52 -13.40 8.94
CA THR A 186 -2.05 -14.48 8.08
C THR A 186 -1.40 -14.58 6.70
N HIS A 187 -0.67 -13.56 6.27
CA HIS A 187 0.02 -13.50 4.97
C HIS A 187 1.55 -13.52 5.13
N ARG A 188 2.04 -13.70 6.35
CA ARG A 188 3.47 -13.70 6.66
C ARG A 188 4.05 -15.10 6.45
N ALA A 189 5.21 -15.16 5.82
CA ALA A 189 5.95 -16.40 5.63
C ALA A 189 6.41 -17.00 6.98
N PRO A 190 6.40 -18.33 7.15
CA PRO A 190 6.66 -18.99 8.43
C PRO A 190 8.08 -18.73 8.98
N GLU A 191 9.09 -18.61 8.14
CA GLU A 191 10.46 -18.24 8.50
C GLU A 191 10.52 -16.85 9.17
N LEU A 192 9.70 -15.90 8.71
CA LEU A 192 9.61 -14.59 9.35
C LEU A 192 8.96 -14.68 10.73
N LEU A 193 7.99 -15.57 10.93
CA LEU A 193 7.38 -15.83 12.25
C LEU A 193 8.38 -16.48 13.23
N LYS A 194 9.38 -17.20 12.72
CA LYS A 194 10.48 -17.78 13.50
C LYS A 194 11.60 -16.77 13.80
N GLY A 195 11.51 -15.55 13.29
CA GLY A 195 12.55 -14.53 13.45
C GLY A 195 13.74 -14.71 12.50
N GLU A 196 13.58 -15.48 11.42
CA GLU A 196 14.61 -15.65 10.39
C GLU A 196 14.77 -14.38 9.53
N ARG A 197 15.80 -14.36 8.68
CA ARG A 197 16.13 -13.17 7.87
C ARG A 197 15.12 -12.98 6.73
N VAL A 198 14.84 -11.72 6.44
CA VAL A 198 14.05 -11.32 5.26
C VAL A 198 14.84 -11.60 3.99
N THR A 199 14.15 -12.17 3.00
CA THR A 199 14.65 -12.38 1.63
C THR A 199 13.71 -11.73 0.62
N ALA A 200 14.25 -11.37 -0.54
CA ALA A 200 13.47 -11.03 -1.73
C ALA A 200 13.17 -12.31 -2.53
#